data_AF-A0A1I2U4A7-F1
#
_entry.id   AF-A0A1I2U4A7-F1
#
_cell.length_a   1.000
_cell.length_b   1.000
_cell.length_c   1.000
_cell.angle_alpha   90.00
_cell.angle_beta   90.00
_cell.angle_gamma   90.00
#
_symmetry.space_group_name_H-M   'P 1'
#
loop_
_entity.id
_entity.type
_entity.pdbx_description
1 polymer ?
#
loop_
_entity_poly.entity_id
_entity_poly.type
_entity_poly.pdbx_seq_one_letter_code
_entity_poly.pdbx_strand_id
1 'polypeptide(L)'
;MSSIKIKKTSITKLDTDAIVNAANEGLWEGGGVCGAIFREAGSDKLTKACNDFIKDNPDYDINIIFAVLDDKILDVGEKTIKEFV
;
A
#
# COMPACT_ATOMS: atom_id res chain seq x y z
N MET A 1 0.22 25.07 3.87
CA MET A 1 -0.82 24.45 4.72
C MET A 1 -1.20 23.11 4.11
N SER A 2 -1.17 22.04 4.89
CA SER A 2 -1.64 20.72 4.45
C SER A 2 -3.17 20.68 4.48
N SER A 3 -3.80 20.14 3.44
CA SER A 3 -5.27 20.01 3.36
C SER A 3 -5.64 18.60 2.91
N ILE A 4 -6.65 18.00 3.54
CA ILE A 4 -7.17 16.67 3.18
C ILE A 4 -8.50 16.85 2.44
N LYS A 5 -8.66 16.16 1.31
CA LYS A 5 -9.90 16.18 0.50
C LYS A 5 -10.31 14.75 0.19
N ILE A 6 -11.60 14.47 0.33
CA ILE A 6 -12.19 13.17 -0.05
C ILE A 6 -12.84 13.34 -1.42
N LYS A 7 -12.52 12.45 -2.36
CA LYS A 7 -13.10 12.41 -3.70
C LYS A 7 -13.52 10.99 -4.06
N LYS A 8 -14.72 10.83 -4.63
CA LYS A 8 -15.18 9.55 -5.18
C LYS A 8 -14.72 9.46 -6.65
N THR A 9 -13.57 8.84 -6.89
CA THR A 9 -13.00 8.63 -8.23
C THR A 9 -11.98 7.48 -8.21
N SER A 10 -11.52 7.04 -9.38
CA SER A 10 -10.32 6.18 -9.47
C SER A 10 -9.08 7.02 -9.18
N ILE A 11 -8.19 6.52 -8.33
CA ILE A 11 -6.91 7.20 -8.05
C ILE A 11 -6.03 7.29 -9.30
N THR A 12 -6.20 6.38 -10.26
CA THR A 12 -5.44 6.36 -11.53
C THR A 12 -5.85 7.46 -12.51
N LYS A 13 -6.93 8.20 -12.22
CA LYS A 13 -7.42 9.31 -13.05
C LYS A 13 -7.26 10.66 -12.37
N LEU A 14 -6.59 10.69 -11.22
CA LEU A 14 -6.27 11.93 -10.53
C LEU A 14 -5.07 12.61 -11.21
N ASP A 15 -5.18 13.90 -11.44
CA ASP A 15 -4.06 14.76 -11.80
C ASP A 15 -3.25 15.06 -10.54
N THR A 16 -2.21 14.25 -10.31
CA THR A 16 -1.37 14.26 -9.11
C THR A 16 0.02 13.74 -9.45
N ASP A 17 1.04 14.20 -8.73
CA ASP A 17 2.43 13.80 -8.96
C ASP A 17 2.70 12.35 -8.51
N ALA A 18 1.97 11.89 -7.50
CA ALA A 18 2.10 10.56 -6.95
C ALA A 18 0.77 10.01 -6.44
N ILE A 19 0.66 8.68 -6.45
CA ILE A 19 -0.42 7.91 -5.84
C ILE A 19 0.16 6.88 -4.87
N VAL A 20 -0.59 6.54 -3.83
CA VAL A 20 -0.23 5.49 -2.88
C VAL A 20 -0.94 4.20 -3.28
N ASN A 21 -0.19 3.11 -3.41
CA ASN A 21 -0.74 1.78 -3.67
C ASN A 21 -0.94 0.99 -2.37
N ALA A 22 -2.06 0.27 -2.25
CA ALA A 22 -2.21 -0.76 -1.23
C ALA A 22 -1.61 -2.07 -1.77
N ALA A 23 -0.29 -2.19 -1.65
CA ALA A 23 0.49 -3.31 -2.17
C ALA A 23 0.62 -4.48 -1.17
N ASN A 24 1.15 -5.60 -1.65
CA ASN A 24 1.59 -6.74 -0.84
C ASN A 24 3.14 -6.81 -0.79
N GLU A 25 3.67 -7.64 0.09
CA GLU A 25 5.13 -7.85 0.29
C GLU A 25 5.89 -8.24 -0.99
N GLY A 26 5.26 -9.00 -1.88
CA GLY A 26 5.87 -9.40 -3.14
C GLY A 26 5.85 -8.32 -4.23
N LEU A 27 5.22 -7.17 -3.97
CA LEU A 27 4.92 -6.15 -5.00
C LEU A 27 4.19 -6.72 -6.24
N TRP A 28 3.44 -7.81 -6.07
CA TRP A 28 2.75 -8.49 -7.17
C TRP A 28 1.40 -7.85 -7.48
N GLU A 29 0.96 -8.00 -8.73
CA GLU A 29 -0.37 -7.58 -9.16
C GLU A 29 -1.43 -8.32 -8.35
N GLY A 30 -2.36 -7.55 -7.77
CA GLY A 30 -3.51 -8.07 -7.07
C GLY A 30 -4.82 -7.51 -7.64
N GLY A 31 -5.90 -7.61 -6.86
CA GLY A 31 -7.18 -6.99 -7.20
C GLY A 31 -7.30 -5.53 -6.75
N GLY A 32 -8.53 -5.01 -6.78
CA GLY A 32 -8.88 -3.72 -6.19
C GLY A 32 -8.07 -2.55 -6.74
N VAL A 33 -7.55 -1.71 -5.85
CA VAL A 33 -6.75 -0.53 -6.21
C VAL A 33 -5.43 -0.91 -6.88
N CYS A 34 -4.78 -1.97 -6.41
CA CYS A 34 -3.52 -2.46 -6.99
C CYS A 34 -3.73 -2.88 -8.46
N GLY A 35 -4.72 -3.73 -8.74
CA GLY A 35 -5.03 -4.14 -10.11
C GLY A 35 -5.47 -2.98 -11.01
N ALA A 36 -6.12 -1.94 -10.47
CA ALA A 36 -6.43 -0.75 -11.24
C ALA A 36 -5.17 0.03 -11.64
N ILE A 37 -4.17 0.14 -10.76
CA ILE A 37 -2.88 0.76 -11.04
C ILE A 37 -2.10 -0.06 -12.07
N PHE A 38 -1.99 -1.38 -11.89
CA PHE A 38 -1.29 -2.26 -12.85
C PHE A 38 -1.89 -2.19 -14.24
N ARG A 39 -3.23 -2.27 -14.34
CA ARG A 39 -3.92 -2.17 -15.63
C ARG A 39 -3.66 -0.84 -16.34
N GLU A 40 -3.65 0.28 -15.61
CA GLU A 40 -3.43 1.61 -16.20
C GLU A 40 -1.95 1.85 -16.56
N ALA A 41 -1.02 1.36 -15.74
CA ALA A 41 0.42 1.45 -16.00
C ALA A 41 0.90 0.45 -17.10
N GLY A 42 0.08 -0.56 -17.39
CA GLY A 42 0.43 -1.75 -18.17
C GLY A 42 1.04 -2.82 -17.27
N SER A 43 0.30 -3.91 -17.03
CA SER A 43 0.64 -4.92 -16.01
C SER A 43 2.05 -5.49 -16.18
N ASP A 44 2.47 -5.84 -17.40
CA ASP A 44 3.82 -6.36 -17.65
C ASP A 44 4.92 -5.33 -17.33
N LYS A 45 4.68 -4.05 -17.64
CA LYS A 45 5.65 -2.98 -17.40
C LYS A 45 5.83 -2.74 -15.91
N LEU A 46 4.73 -2.65 -15.17
CA LEU A 46 4.79 -2.43 -13.73
C LEU A 46 5.33 -3.66 -13.00
N THR A 47 4.94 -4.87 -13.42
CA THR A 47 5.52 -6.13 -12.88
C THR A 47 7.03 -6.15 -13.05
N LYS A 48 7.54 -5.79 -14.23
CA LYS A 48 8.98 -5.70 -14.46
C LYS A 48 9.63 -4.66 -13.54
N ALA A 49 9.06 -3.47 -13.42
CA ALA A 49 9.60 -2.42 -12.55
C ALA A 49 9.64 -2.85 -11.07
N CYS A 50 8.61 -3.55 -10.58
CA CYS A 50 8.58 -4.13 -9.23
C CYS A 50 9.67 -5.20 -9.04
N ASN A 51 9.86 -6.09 -10.02
CA ASN A 51 10.90 -7.11 -9.96
C ASN A 51 12.31 -6.51 -9.99
N ASP A 52 12.52 -5.50 -10.85
CA ASP A 52 13.80 -4.78 -10.92
C ASP A 52 14.09 -4.08 -9.58
N PHE A 53 13.07 -3.46 -8.95
CA PHE A 53 13.21 -2.86 -7.62
C PHE A 53 13.59 -3.88 -6.54
N ILE A 54 12.90 -5.02 -6.44
CA ILE A 54 13.21 -6.07 -5.44
C ILE A 54 14.63 -6.60 -5.64
N LYS A 55 15.03 -6.81 -6.90
CA LYS A 55 16.39 -7.27 -7.23
C LYS A 55 17.45 -6.27 -6.78
N ASP A 56 17.19 -4.97 -6.96
CA ASP A 56 18.11 -3.90 -6.59
C ASP A 56 18.09 -3.57 -5.10
N ASN A 57 17.07 -4.04 -4.36
CA ASN A 57 16.86 -3.81 -2.93
C ASN A 57 16.61 -5.15 -2.19
N PRO A 58 17.63 -6.00 -2.02
CA PRO A 58 17.48 -7.35 -1.46
C PRO A 58 17.09 -7.35 0.03
N ASP A 59 17.25 -6.23 0.71
CA ASP A 59 16.88 -5.97 2.11
C ASP A 59 15.54 -5.24 2.25
N TYR A 60 14.76 -5.13 1.16
CA TYR A 60 13.42 -4.57 1.19
C TYR A 60 12.52 -5.32 2.19
N ASP A 61 11.84 -4.53 3.03
CA ASP A 61 10.84 -5.02 3.99
C ASP A 61 9.67 -4.04 4.09
N ILE A 62 8.49 -4.54 4.44
CA ILE A 62 7.28 -3.73 4.63
C ILE A 62 7.08 -3.44 6.11
N ASN A 63 7.09 -2.15 6.45
CA ASN A 63 6.65 -1.68 7.76
C ASN A 63 5.13 -1.60 7.82
N ILE A 64 4.51 -2.42 8.67
CA ILE A 64 3.08 -2.32 8.96
C ILE A 64 2.87 -1.25 10.03
N ILE A 65 2.14 -0.19 9.67
CA ILE A 65 1.79 0.89 10.59
C ILE A 65 0.28 0.82 10.86
N PHE A 66 -0.09 0.58 12.12
CA PHE A 66 -1.48 0.67 12.56
C PHE A 66 -1.77 2.09 13.05
N ALA A 67 -2.64 2.80 12.34
CA ALA A 67 -3.19 4.07 12.81
C ALA A 67 -4.48 3.78 13.59
N VAL A 68 -4.38 3.79 14.92
CA VAL A 68 -5.51 3.54 15.83
C VAL A 68 -5.97 4.88 16.43
N LEU A 69 -7.26 5.20 16.28
CA LEU A 69 -7.85 6.46 16.75
C LEU A 69 -8.54 6.35 18.12
N ASP A 70 -8.57 5.17 18.71
CA ASP A 70 -9.24 4.87 19.98
C ASP A 70 -8.35 3.99 20.86
N ASP A 71 -8.03 4.48 22.06
CA ASP A 71 -7.12 3.82 23.01
C ASP A 71 -7.59 2.41 23.41
N LYS A 72 -8.91 2.15 23.42
CA LYS A 72 -9.43 0.81 23.73
C LYS A 72 -9.12 -0.18 22.61
N ILE A 73 -9.18 0.27 21.36
CA ILE A 73 -8.82 -0.55 20.21
C ILE A 73 -7.32 -0.84 20.25
N LEU A 74 -6.51 0.15 20.63
CA LEU A 74 -5.07 -0.01 20.79
C LEU A 74 -4.75 -1.05 21.87
N ASP A 75 -5.33 -0.91 23.06
CA ASP A 75 -5.14 -1.85 24.18
C ASP A 75 -5.50 -3.29 23.82
N VAL A 76 -6.61 -3.48 23.09
CA VAL A 76 -7.03 -4.82 22.63
C VAL A 76 -6.03 -5.36 21.61
N GLY A 77 -5.65 -4.55 20.62
CA GLY A 77 -4.67 -4.94 19.61
C GLY A 77 -3.33 -5.34 20.21
N GLU A 78 -2.80 -4.55 21.16
CA GLU A 78 -1.55 -4.84 21.84
C GLU A 78 -1.61 -6.14 22.65
N LYS A 79 -2.71 -6.39 23.38
CA LYS A 79 -2.89 -7.64 24.12
C LYS A 79 -2.96 -8.84 23.19
N THR A 80 -3.76 -8.75 22.14
CA THR A 80 -3.91 -9.83 21.15
C THR A 80 -2.58 -10.12 20.46
N ILE A 81 -1.82 -9.11 20.03
CA ILE A 81 -0.52 -9.32 19.39
C ILE A 81 0.44 -10.05 20.34
N LYS A 82 0.53 -9.64 21.61
CA LYS A 82 1.38 -10.30 22.62
C LYS A 82 1.05 -11.77 22.87
N GLU A 83 -0.15 -12.25 22.52
CA GLU A 83 -0.50 -13.67 22.62
C GLU A 83 0.08 -14.50 21.45
N PHE A 84 0.48 -13.85 20.36
CA PHE A 84 1.04 -14.48 19.16
C PHE A 84 2.58 -14.37 19.06
N VAL A 85 3.24 -13.62 19.94
CA VAL A 85 4.72 -13.44 19.98
C VAL A 85 5.33 -14.04 21.23
#